data_AF-A0A7C7U047-F1
#
_entry.id   AF-A0A7C7U047-F1
#
_cell.length_a   1.000
_cell.length_b   1.000
_cell.length_c   1.000
_cell.angle_alpha   90.00
_cell.angle_beta   90.00
_cell.angle_gamma   90.00
#
_symmetry.space_group_name_H-M   'P 1'
#
loop_
_entity.id
_entity.type
_entity.pdbx_description
1 polymer ?
#
loop_
_entity_poly.entity_id
_entity_poly.type
_entity_poly.pdbx_seq_one_letter_code
_entity_poly.pdbx_strand_id
1 'polypeptide(L)' 'MGLAISDPIVKSHGDDIRISSLPGRGTGVMVELPSSANGNR' A
#
# COMPACT_ATOMS: atom_id res chain seq x y z
N MET A 1 3.08 14.99 -2.67
CA MET A 1 1.93 14.74 -3.56
C MET A 1 1.72 13.26 -3.87
N GLY A 2 2.74 12.52 -4.35
CA GLY A 2 2.59 11.09 -4.71
C GLY A 2 1.89 10.23 -3.65
N LEU A 3 2.40 10.19 -2.41
CA LEU A 3 1.80 9.38 -1.34
C LEU A 3 0.36 9.80 -0.97
N ALA A 4 0.07 11.10 -1.00
CA ALA A 4 -1.27 11.61 -0.71
C ALA A 4 -2.28 11.25 -1.81
N ILE A 5 -1.80 10.99 -3.03
CA ILE A 5 -2.62 10.48 -4.14
C ILE A 5 -2.74 8.95 -4.06
N SER A 6 -1.66 8.26 -3.70
CA SER A 6 -1.65 6.80 -3.59
C SER A 6 -2.53 6.27 -2.45
N ASP A 7 -2.55 6.96 -1.31
CA ASP A 7 -3.34 6.57 -0.12
C ASP A 7 -4.83 6.34 -0.42
N PRO A 8 -5.58 7.28 -1.04
CA PRO A 8 -6.97 7.05 -1.38
C PRO A 8 -7.17 5.97 -2.46
N ILE A 9 -6.18 5.73 -3.32
CA ILE A 9 -6.24 4.66 -4.34
C ILE A 9 -6.15 3.29 -3.66
N VAL A 10 -5.22 3.08 -2.73
CA VAL A 10 -5.08 1.78 -2.05
C VAL A 10 -6.29 1.52 -1.14
N LYS A 11 -6.80 2.56 -0.47
CA LYS A 11 -8.04 2.49 0.30
C LYS A 11 -9.25 2.10 -0.54
N SER A 12 -9.36 2.57 -1.79
CA SER A 12 -10.46 2.18 -2.67
C SER A 12 -10.39 0.70 -3.10
N HIS A 13 -9.21 0.07 -3.02
CA HIS A 13 -9.02 -1.36 -3.24
C HIS A 13 -9.20 -2.20 -1.96
N GLY A 14 -9.57 -1.57 -0.84
CA GLY A 14 -9.88 -2.24 0.42
C GLY A 14 -8.67 -2.54 1.30
N ASP A 15 -7.54 -1.87 1.08
CA ASP A 15 -6.30 -2.06 1.87
C ASP A 15 -5.66 -0.72 2.25
N ASP A 16 -4.46 -0.73 2.82
CA ASP A 16 -3.76 0.47 3.32
C ASP A 16 -2.28 0.55 2.90
N ILE A 17 -1.70 1.75 2.94
CA ILE A 17 -0.27 1.97 2.69
C ILE A 17 0.48 2.02 4.02
N ARG A 18 1.45 1.13 4.21
CA ARG A 18 2.34 1.16 5.37
C ARG A 18 3.66 1.84 5.03
N ILE A 19 4.05 2.80 5.86
CA ILE A 19 5.31 3.54 5.72
C ILE A 19 6.14 3.29 6.97
N SER A 20 7.38 2.86 6.79
CA SER A 20 8.36 2.71 7.87
C SER A 20 9.62 3.47 7.51
N SER A 21 10.17 4.23 8.44
CA SER A 21 11.40 4.98 8.22
C SER A 21 12.45 4.60 9.26
N LEU A 22 13.67 4.40 8.79
CA LEU A 22 14.86 4.27 9.62
C LEU A 22 15.67 5.56 9.43
N PRO A 23 15.65 6.48 10.41
CA PRO A 23 16.37 7.75 10.32
C PRO A 23 17.84 7.54 9.94
N GLY A 24 18.31 8.27 8.93
CA GLY A 24 19.67 8.15 8.41
C GLY A 24 19.96 6.89 7.58
N ARG A 25 18.99 5.99 7.40
CA ARG A 25 19.12 4.79 6.53
C ARG A 25 18.14 4.77 5.37
N GLY A 26 16.96 5.35 5.54
CA GLY A 26 15.97 5.50 4.47
C GLY A 26 14.54 5.18 4.92
N THR A 27 13.66 5.05 3.93
CA THR A 27 12.23 4.82 4.14
C THR A 27 11.76 3.66 3.27
N GLY A 28 11.08 2.70 3.88
CA GLY A 28 10.37 1.63 3.20
C GLY A 28 8.88 1.96 3.08
N VAL A 29 8.32 1.68 1.92
CA VAL A 29 6.89 1.81 1.65
C VAL A 29 6.38 0.44 1.20
N MET A 30 5.31 -0.03 1.84
CA MET A 30 4.66 -1.30 1.54
C MET A 30 3.20 -1.05 1.22
N VAL A 31 2.74 -1.67 0.13
CA VAL A 31 1.35 -1.65 -0.32
C VAL A 31 0.88 -3.09 -0.35
N GLU A 32 -0.12 -3.41 0.46
CA GLU A 32 -0.83 -4.68 0.42
C GLU A 32 -2.11 -4.44 -0.40
N LEU A 33 -2.53 -5.44 -1.17
CA LEU A 33 -3.80 -5.40 -1.91
C LEU A 33 -4.43 -6.79 -1.82
N PRO A 34 -5.77 -6.89 -1.80
CA PRO A 34 -6.45 -8.17 -1.87
C PRO A 34 -6.00 -8.91 -3.13
N SER A 35 -5.38 -10.08 -2.93
CA SER A 35 -5.08 -10.95 -4.06
C SER A 35 -6.40 -11.47 -4.60
N SER A 36 -6.68 -11.22 -5.88
CA SER A 36 -7.73 -11.92 -6.60
C SER A 36 -7.28 -13.36 -6.88
N ALA A 37 -6.96 -14.11 -5.83
CA ALA A 37 -7.02 -15.56 -5.84
C ALA A 37 -8.49 -16.00 -5.78
N ASN A 38 -9.33 -15.41 -6.65
CA ASN A 38 -10.58 -16.03 -7.03
C ASN A 38 -10.23 -17.18 -7.98
N GLY A 39 -9.71 -18.27 -7.42
CA GLY A 39 -9.74 -19.55 -8.11
C GLY A 39 -11.21 -19.90 -8.34
N ASN A 40 -11.60 -20.01 -9.60
CA ASN A 40 -12.85 -20.60 -10.11
C ASN A 40 -13.85 -21.05 -9.02
N ARG A 41 -14.97 -20.34 -8.90
CA ARG A 41 -16.23 -20.89 -8.39
C ARG A 41 -17.37 -20.45 -9.29
#